data_AF-A0AAE4QSA5-F1
#
_entry.id   AF-A0AAE4QSA5-F1
#
_cell.length_a   1.000
_cell.length_b   1.000
_cell.length_c   1.000
_cell.angle_alpha   90.00
_cell.angle_beta   90.00
_cell.angle_gamma   90.00
#
_symmetry.space_group_name_H-M   'P 1'
#
loop_
_entity.id
_entity.type
_entity.pdbx_description
1 polymer ?
#
loop_
_entity_poly.entity_id
_entity_poly.type
_entity_poly.pdbx_seq_one_letter_code
_entity_poly.pdbx_strand_id
1 'polypeptide(L)'
;EAKELCPDFEILIRDNDMLFSGRKIFEGLRDLGIDSAVTPPASPWCNGIMERWFGSLRRECLNHIPILSLNHAQYTVGEYVNYYNFWRPHLALNKDSPCRRATTFPSPTSKIIKRQVLGGLHHIYFHSEVQ
;
A
#
# COMPACT_ATOMS: atom_id res chain seq x y z
N GLU A 1 14.75 -5.97 1.01
CA GLU A 1 13.32 -5.60 1.05
C GLU A 1 13.04 -4.12 0.75
N ALA A 2 13.28 -3.15 1.64
CA ALA A 2 12.90 -1.75 1.38
C ALA A 2 13.73 -1.07 0.27
N LYS A 3 15.06 -1.12 0.36
CA LYS A 3 15.98 -0.61 -0.67
C LYS A 3 15.92 -1.37 -1.99
N GLU A 4 15.46 -2.63 -1.97
CA GLU A 4 15.21 -3.40 -3.20
C GLU A 4 13.98 -2.87 -3.95
N LEU A 5 12.94 -2.46 -3.22
CA LEU A 5 11.72 -1.89 -3.80
C LEU A 5 11.87 -0.41 -4.15
N CYS A 6 12.65 0.33 -3.37
CA CYS A 6 12.91 1.75 -3.55
C CYS A 6 14.38 2.04 -3.23
N PRO A 7 15.27 2.00 -4.24
CA PRO A 7 16.71 2.24 -4.04
C PRO A 7 17.01 3.61 -3.40
N ASP A 8 16.19 4.60 -3.75
CA ASP A 8 16.28 5.99 -3.28
C ASP A 8 15.59 6.20 -1.92
N PHE A 9 15.23 5.14 -1.21
CA PHE A 9 14.63 5.27 0.11
C PHE A 9 15.69 5.68 1.13
N GLU A 10 15.80 6.97 1.39
CA GLU A 10 16.85 7.56 2.23
C GLU A 10 16.39 7.86 3.65
N ILE A 11 15.14 8.28 3.84
CA ILE A 11 14.64 8.76 5.13
C ILE A 11 13.35 8.04 5.50
N LEU A 12 13.34 7.40 6.66
CA LEU A 12 12.13 6.92 7.33
C LEU A 12 11.60 8.02 8.27
N ILE A 13 10.43 8.56 7.95
CA ILE A 13 9.66 9.39 8.87
C ILE A 13 8.81 8.49 9.76
N ARG A 14 8.90 8.66 11.08
CA ARG A 14 8.16 7.88 12.08
C ARG A 14 7.58 8.77 13.17
N ASP A 15 6.57 8.28 13.87
CA ASP A 15 6.08 8.93 15.07
C ASP A 15 6.97 8.61 16.29
N ASN A 16 6.58 9.18 17.43
CA ASN A 16 7.28 9.04 18.70
C ASN A 16 6.93 7.73 19.43
N ASP A 17 6.30 6.73 18.78
CA ASP A 17 5.95 5.48 19.46
C ASP A 17 7.22 4.74 19.94
N MET A 18 7.14 4.22 21.16
CA MET A 18 8.19 3.44 21.82
C MET A 18 8.53 2.17 21.01
N LEU A 19 7.57 1.64 20.25
CA LEU A 19 7.80 0.51 19.34
C LEU A 19 8.90 0.78 18.32
N PHE A 20 9.05 2.04 17.88
CA PHE A 20 10.09 2.44 16.92
C PHE A 20 11.38 2.93 17.58
N SER A 21 11.47 2.89 18.91
CA SER A 21 12.63 3.38 19.67
C SER A 21 13.60 2.27 20.07
N GLY A 22 13.37 1.03 19.60
CA GLY A 22 14.23 -0.11 19.88
C GLY A 22 15.57 -0.07 19.15
N ARG A 23 16.66 -0.44 19.84
CA ARG A 23 18.03 -0.48 19.29
C ARG A 23 18.12 -1.24 17.96
N LYS A 24 17.46 -2.39 17.85
CA LYS A 24 17.45 -3.23 16.64
C LYS A 24 16.95 -2.49 15.40
N ILE A 25 15.98 -1.59 15.55
CA ILE A 25 15.44 -0.82 14.43
C ILE A 25 16.49 0.17 13.92
N PHE A 26 17.13 0.91 14.82
CA PHE A 26 18.18 1.87 14.44
C PHE A 26 19.41 1.20 13.84
N GLU A 27 19.82 0.03 14.37
CA GLU A 27 20.89 -0.78 13.78
C GLU A 27 20.52 -1.22 12.37
N GLY A 28 19.32 -1.78 12.18
CA GLY A 28 18.86 -2.19 10.85
C GLY A 28 18.74 -1.03 9.85
N LEU A 29 18.25 0.15 10.28
CA LEU A 29 18.19 1.34 9.42
C LEU A 29 19.59 1.81 9.02
N ARG A 30 20.54 1.80 9.95
CA ARG A 30 21.94 2.15 9.68
C ARG A 30 22.59 1.18 8.69
N ASP A 31 22.37 -0.12 8.87
CA ASP A 31 22.90 -1.16 7.97
C ASP A 31 22.34 -1.03 6.55
N LEU A 32 21.11 -0.51 6.42
CA LEU A 32 20.45 -0.23 5.15
C LEU A 32 20.76 1.16 4.57
N GLY A 33 21.53 2.00 5.29
CA GLY A 33 21.81 3.38 4.90
C GLY A 33 20.55 4.26 4.86
N ILE A 34 19.63 4.07 5.80
CA ILE A 34 18.38 4.83 5.94
C ILE A 34 18.44 5.67 7.21
N ASP A 35 18.22 6.97 7.06
CA ASP A 35 18.11 7.90 8.19
C ASP A 35 16.70 7.84 8.82
N SER A 36 16.61 8.14 10.11
CA SER A 36 15.34 8.21 10.83
C SER A 36 15.03 9.66 11.21
N ALA A 37 13.87 10.14 10.77
CA ALA A 37 13.29 11.42 11.22
C ALA A 37 12.05 11.16 12.06
N VAL A 38 11.92 11.85 13.19
CA VAL A 38 10.77 11.71 14.09
C VAL A 38 9.84 12.90 13.92
N THR A 39 8.54 12.67 13.90
CA THR A 39 7.55 13.76 13.84
C THR A 39 7.65 14.65 15.10
N PRO A 40 7.35 15.95 14.99
CA PRO A 40 7.34 16.82 16.15
C PRO A 40 6.37 16.29 17.24
N PRO A 41 6.68 16.48 18.52
CA PRO A 41 5.79 16.07 19.61
C PRO A 41 4.38 16.63 19.42
N ALA A 42 3.36 15.81 19.71
CA ALA A 42 1.94 16.17 19.62
C ALA A 42 1.49 16.74 18.26
N SER A 43 2.13 16.33 17.16
CA SER A 43 1.81 16.77 15.79
C SER A 43 1.27 15.62 14.92
N PRO A 44 0.01 15.18 15.13
CA PRO A 44 -0.57 14.04 14.39
C PRO A 44 -0.65 14.28 12.88
N TRP A 45 -0.82 15.53 12.46
CA TRP A 45 -0.86 15.91 11.03
C TRP A 45 0.43 15.54 10.27
N CYS A 46 1.58 15.47 10.95
CA CYS A 46 2.85 15.07 10.33
C CYS A 46 2.88 13.59 9.92
N ASN A 47 1.97 12.75 10.44
CA ASN A 47 1.81 11.35 10.04
C ASN A 47 0.54 11.12 9.19
N GLY A 48 -0.09 12.21 8.69
CA GLY A 48 -1.40 12.15 8.06
C GLY A 48 -1.49 11.25 6.84
N ILE A 49 -0.38 11.00 6.13
CA ILE A 49 -0.34 10.07 5.00
C ILE A 49 -0.58 8.63 5.48
N MET A 50 0.15 8.18 6.50
CA MET A 50 -0.01 6.84 7.05
C MET A 50 -1.34 6.69 7.77
N GLU A 51 -1.79 7.70 8.51
CA GLU A 51 -3.12 7.69 9.13
C GLU A 51 -4.22 7.55 8.09
N ARG A 52 -4.13 8.30 6.98
CA ARG A 52 -5.06 8.18 5.86
C ARG A 52 -5.02 6.79 5.24
N TRP A 53 -3.83 6.22 5.06
CA TRP A 53 -3.64 4.89 4.51
C TRP A 53 -4.30 3.81 5.40
N PHE A 54 -4.02 3.81 6.70
CA PHE A 54 -4.64 2.87 7.64
C PHE A 54 -6.16 3.04 7.72
N GLY A 55 -6.65 4.29 7.66
CA GLY A 55 -8.07 4.57 7.58
C GLY A 55 -8.73 3.96 6.34
N SER A 56 -8.06 3.99 5.19
CA SER A 56 -8.50 3.32 3.97
C SER A 56 -8.48 1.79 4.10
N LEU A 57 -7.38 1.20 4.61
CA LEU A 57 -7.31 -0.24 4.87
C LEU A 57 -8.46 -0.73 5.77
N ARG A 58 -8.77 0.00 6.84
CA ARG A 58 -9.89 -0.36 7.72
C ARG A 58 -11.23 -0.26 7.01
N ARG A 59 -11.53 0.91 6.40
CA ARG A 59 -12.83 1.17 5.75
C ARG A 59 -13.10 0.31 4.52
N GLU A 60 -12.05 -0.10 3.80
CA GLU A 60 -12.20 -0.78 2.52
C GLU A 60 -11.89 -2.28 2.62
N CYS A 61 -11.35 -2.77 3.74
CA CYS A 61 -10.98 -4.17 3.90
C CYS A 61 -11.33 -4.70 5.30
N LEU A 62 -10.65 -4.24 6.35
CA LEU A 62 -10.70 -4.91 7.65
C LEU A 62 -12.05 -4.78 8.39
N ASN A 63 -12.85 -3.76 8.07
CA ASN A 63 -14.20 -3.64 8.62
C ASN A 63 -15.21 -4.59 7.96
N HIS A 64 -14.85 -5.24 6.86
CA HIS A 64 -15.74 -6.09 6.07
C HIS A 64 -15.38 -7.57 6.13
N ILE A 65 -14.14 -7.89 6.52
CA ILE A 65 -13.62 -9.26 6.49
C ILE A 65 -13.25 -9.68 7.92
N PRO A 66 -13.94 -10.68 8.50
CA PRO A 66 -13.55 -11.21 9.79
C PRO A 66 -12.21 -11.94 9.66
N ILE A 67 -11.24 -11.55 10.48
CA ILE A 67 -9.91 -12.15 10.50
C ILE A 67 -9.93 -13.36 11.44
N LEU A 68 -9.55 -14.52 10.90
CA LEU A 68 -9.67 -15.82 11.57
C LEU A 68 -8.33 -16.38 12.07
N SER A 69 -7.22 -15.90 11.52
CA SER A 69 -5.88 -16.29 11.89
C SER A 69 -4.85 -15.24 11.45
N LEU A 70 -3.63 -15.33 11.95
CA LEU A 70 -2.53 -14.47 11.51
C LEU A 70 -2.23 -14.64 10.02
N ASN A 71 -2.20 -15.87 9.52
CA ASN A 71 -1.97 -16.14 8.10
C ASN A 71 -3.08 -15.55 7.23
N HIS A 72 -4.34 -15.65 7.67
CA HIS A 72 -5.45 -14.99 6.99
C HIS A 72 -5.25 -13.47 6.99
N ALA A 73 -4.87 -12.87 8.13
CA ALA A 73 -4.59 -11.44 8.22
C ALA A 73 -3.50 -10.99 7.24
N GLN A 74 -2.38 -11.74 7.18
CA GLN A 74 -1.27 -11.46 6.28
C GLN A 74 -1.69 -11.54 4.81
N TYR A 75 -2.44 -12.58 4.44
CA TYR A 75 -2.98 -12.72 3.09
C TYR A 75 -3.92 -11.57 2.72
N THR A 76 -4.91 -11.29 3.58
CA THR A 76 -5.90 -10.23 3.37
C THR A 76 -5.25 -8.86 3.25
N VAL A 77 -4.35 -8.50 4.17
CA VAL A 77 -3.66 -7.21 4.12
C VAL A 77 -2.72 -7.15 2.91
N GLY A 78 -2.01 -8.23 2.59
CA GLY A 78 -1.15 -8.29 1.40
C GLY A 78 -1.91 -8.11 0.10
N GLU A 79 -3.06 -8.75 -0.04
CA GLU A 79 -3.95 -8.58 -1.20
C GLU A 79 -4.47 -7.14 -1.29
N TYR A 80 -4.88 -6.54 -0.16
CA TYR A 80 -5.29 -5.13 -0.13
C TYR A 80 -4.15 -4.19 -0.52
N VAL A 81 -2.92 -4.40 -0.02
CA VAL A 81 -1.75 -3.57 -0.36
C VAL A 81 -1.48 -3.62 -1.86
N ASN A 82 -1.55 -4.81 -2.48
CA ASN A 82 -1.39 -4.94 -3.93
C ASN A 82 -2.49 -4.18 -4.67
N TYR A 83 -3.74 -4.36 -4.27
CA TYR A 83 -4.87 -3.62 -4.83
C TYR A 83 -4.70 -2.10 -4.69
N TYR A 84 -4.33 -1.62 -3.50
CA TYR A 84 -4.11 -0.21 -3.20
C TYR A 84 -3.06 0.40 -4.13
N ASN A 85 -1.92 -0.28 -4.29
CA ASN A 85 -0.78 0.25 -5.03
C ASN A 85 -0.95 0.20 -6.55
N PHE A 86 -1.63 -0.82 -7.10
CA PHE A 86 -1.67 -1.05 -8.55
C PHE A 86 -3.03 -0.82 -9.22
N TRP A 87 -4.12 -0.74 -8.44
CA TRP A 87 -5.47 -0.79 -9.00
C TRP A 87 -6.43 0.25 -8.43
N ARG A 88 -6.35 0.51 -7.12
CA ARG A 88 -7.24 1.46 -6.44
C ARG A 88 -7.06 2.86 -7.06
N PRO A 89 -8.14 3.55 -7.45
CA PRO A 89 -8.03 4.91 -7.99
C PRO A 89 -7.86 5.95 -6.88
N HIS A 90 -6.97 6.91 -7.10
CA HIS A 90 -6.72 8.03 -6.19
C HIS A 90 -7.05 9.36 -6.86
N LEU A 91 -7.94 10.15 -6.27
CA LEU A 91 -8.30 11.47 -6.80
C LEU A 91 -7.10 12.42 -6.92
N ALA A 92 -6.18 12.35 -5.94
CA ALA A 92 -4.94 13.14 -5.97
C ALA A 92 -3.99 12.74 -7.12
N LEU A 93 -4.19 11.56 -7.73
CA LEU A 93 -3.39 11.02 -8.83
C LEU A 93 -4.21 10.96 -10.13
N ASN A 94 -5.15 11.88 -10.35
CA ASN A 94 -6.02 11.89 -11.52
C ASN A 94 -6.78 10.57 -11.75
N LYS A 95 -7.19 9.93 -10.65
CA LYS A 95 -7.85 8.60 -10.63
C LYS A 95 -6.96 7.44 -11.07
N ASP A 96 -5.64 7.62 -11.16
CA ASP A 96 -4.68 6.54 -11.29
C ASP A 96 -4.33 5.93 -9.91
N SER A 97 -3.59 4.83 -9.93
CA SER A 97 -3.03 4.14 -8.77
C SER A 97 -1.62 4.64 -8.42
N PRO A 98 -1.14 4.45 -7.17
CA PRO A 98 0.19 4.90 -6.74
C PRO A 98 1.35 4.41 -7.63
N CYS A 99 1.35 3.14 -8.03
CA CYS A 99 2.38 2.56 -8.89
C CYS A 99 2.14 2.82 -10.38
N ARG A 100 1.08 3.56 -10.72
CA ARG A 100 0.55 3.77 -12.07
C ARG A 100 0.18 2.45 -12.76
N ARG A 101 -0.61 2.56 -13.81
CA ARG A 101 -0.93 1.43 -14.68
C ARG A 101 -0.61 1.79 -16.11
N ALA A 102 -0.14 0.82 -16.88
CA ALA A 102 -0.04 0.98 -18.33
C ALA A 102 -1.45 1.24 -18.89
N THR A 103 -1.60 2.34 -19.63
CA THR A 103 -2.83 2.62 -20.36
C THR A 103 -2.97 1.63 -21.50
N THR A 104 -3.91 0.69 -21.39
CA THR A 104 -4.26 -0.22 -22.48
C THR A 104 -5.28 0.44 -23.40
N PHE A 105 -5.00 0.46 -24.71
CA PHE A 105 -5.97 0.86 -25.72
C PHE A 105 -6.65 -0.39 -26.28
N PRO A 106 -7.95 -0.62 -26.00
CA PRO A 106 -8.63 -1.81 -26.49
C PRO A 106 -8.78 -1.79 -28.01
N SER A 107 -8.57 -2.95 -28.63
CA SER A 107 -8.99 -3.24 -30.00
C SER A 107 -10.46 -3.69 -30.03
N PRO A 108 -11.12 -3.72 -31.21
CA PRO A 108 -12.48 -4.27 -31.34
C PRO A 108 -12.64 -5.72 -30.88
N THR A 109 -11.54 -6.48 -30.83
CA THR A 109 -11.51 -7.88 -30.37
C THR A 109 -11.14 -8.04 -28.90
N SER A 110 -10.73 -6.94 -28.24
CA SER A 110 -10.35 -6.97 -26.83
C SER A 110 -11.55 -7.30 -25.94
N LYS A 111 -11.39 -8.28 -25.04
CA LYS A 111 -12.42 -8.64 -24.06
C LYS A 111 -12.12 -7.97 -22.73
N ILE A 112 -13.14 -7.51 -22.02
CA ILE A 112 -13.00 -7.04 -20.64
C ILE A 112 -12.93 -8.26 -19.71
N ILE A 113 -11.83 -8.35 -18.96
CA ILE A 113 -11.60 -9.35 -17.93
C ILE A 113 -11.89 -8.71 -16.58
N LYS A 114 -12.76 -9.36 -15.79
CA LYS A 114 -13.08 -9.00 -14.41
C LYS A 114 -12.33 -9.94 -13.47
N ARG A 115 -11.54 -9.39 -12.55
CA ARG A 115 -10.90 -10.16 -11.47
C ARG A 115 -11.42 -9.71 -10.11
N GLN A 116 -11.79 -10.67 -9.27
CA GLN A 116 -12.15 -10.42 -7.89
C GLN A 116 -10.90 -10.11 -7.07
N VAL A 117 -11.06 -9.23 -6.08
CA VAL A 117 -10.05 -8.90 -5.08
C VAL A 117 -10.73 -8.99 -3.72
N LEU A 118 -10.04 -9.59 -2.75
CA LEU A 118 -10.53 -9.77 -1.37
C LEU A 118 -11.87 -10.51 -1.32
N GLY A 119 -11.94 -11.65 -2.01
CA GLY A 119 -13.17 -12.46 -2.10
C GLY A 119 -14.33 -11.76 -2.83
N GLY A 120 -14.04 -10.75 -3.65
CA GLY A 120 -15.05 -9.99 -4.40
C GLY A 120 -15.53 -8.72 -3.69
N LEU A 121 -14.92 -8.36 -2.56
CA LEU A 121 -15.14 -7.05 -1.93
C LEU A 121 -14.77 -5.91 -2.88
N HIS A 122 -13.68 -6.11 -3.64
CA HIS A 122 -13.29 -5.24 -4.74
C HIS A 122 -13.25 -6.01 -6.05
N HIS A 123 -13.31 -5.25 -7.15
CA HIS A 123 -13.18 -5.80 -8.49
C HIS A 123 -12.26 -4.92 -9.31
N ILE A 124 -11.39 -5.56 -10.08
CA ILE A 124 -10.55 -4.87 -11.06
C ILE A 124 -10.92 -5.33 -12.46
N TYR A 125 -10.68 -4.44 -13.42
CA TYR A 125 -11.05 -4.64 -14.81
C TYR A 125 -9.87 -4.28 -15.70
N PHE A 126 -9.56 -5.16 -16.64
CA PHE A 126 -8.51 -4.96 -17.64
C PHE A 126 -8.89 -5.65 -18.94
N HIS A 127 -8.29 -5.24 -20.04
CA HIS A 127 -8.53 -5.84 -21.34
C HIS A 127 -7.66 -7.09 -21.49
N SER A 128 -8.14 -8.11 -22.19
CA SER A 128 -7.28 -9.19 -22.69
C SER A 128 -6.18 -8.58 -23.55
N GLU A 129 -4.91 -8.82 -23.24
CA GLU A 129 -3.81 -8.39 -24.10
C GLU A 129 -4.03 -8.96 -25.51
N VAL A 130 -3.80 -8.13 -26.53
CA VAL A 130 -3.66 -8.62 -27.89
C VAL A 130 -2.29 -9.28 -27.93
N GLN A 131 -2.23 -10.61 -28.03
CA GLN A 131 -0.99 -11.33 -28.33
C GLN A 131 -0.35 -10.81 -29.62
#